data_AF-A0A9P0P446-F1
#
_entry.id   AF-A0A9P0P446-F1
#
_cell.length_a   1.000
_cell.length_b   1.000
_cell.length_c   1.000
_cell.angle_alpha   90.00
_cell.angle_beta   90.00
_cell.angle_gamma   90.00
#
_symmetry.space_group_name_H-M   'P 1'
#
loop_
_entity.id
_entity.type
_entity.pdbx_description
1 polymer ?
#
loop_
_entity_poly.entity_id
_entity_poly.type
_entity_poly.pdbx_seq_one_letter_code
_entity_poly.pdbx_strand_id
1 'polypeptide(L)'
;MPNTSALPSESTTARAPEFRWSHQATKILIEVYGTFKRKLGSFDVKNSKMMWWKISQALLDLNIKVTPNNCMNRWRVLERNYKKYVDNQRQTGRGRTFFEYKHEMEEVFLKKKISILNCC
;
A
#
# COMPACT_ATOMS: atom_id res chain seq x y z
N MET A 1 38.59 -37.37 -16.09
CA MET A 1 37.77 -36.89 -14.95
C MET A 1 38.69 -36.25 -13.93
N PRO A 2 38.70 -34.91 -13.84
CA PRO A 2 38.87 -34.25 -12.56
C PRO A 2 37.70 -33.31 -12.25
N ASN A 3 37.64 -32.98 -10.97
CA ASN A 3 36.47 -32.73 -10.14
C ASN A 3 36.32 -31.23 -9.84
N THR A 4 35.06 -30.83 -9.57
CA THR A 4 34.62 -29.73 -8.71
C THR A 4 35.32 -28.37 -8.81
N SER A 5 34.55 -27.38 -9.28
CA SER A 5 34.51 -26.04 -8.72
C SER A 5 33.08 -25.52 -8.82
N ALA A 6 32.24 -25.95 -7.89
CA ALA A 6 30.99 -25.26 -7.62
C ALA A 6 31.34 -23.89 -7.06
N LEU A 7 31.33 -22.87 -7.93
CA LEU A 7 31.34 -21.48 -7.51
C LEU A 7 29.99 -21.19 -6.83
N PRO A 8 29.96 -20.77 -5.56
CA PRO A 8 28.75 -20.23 -4.97
C PRO A 8 28.43 -18.92 -5.69
N SER A 9 27.29 -18.87 -6.35
CA SER A 9 26.66 -17.62 -6.79
C SER A 9 26.22 -16.83 -5.56
N GLU A 10 27.16 -16.26 -4.82
CA GLU A 10 26.86 -15.25 -3.81
C GLU A 10 26.52 -13.95 -4.54
N SER A 11 25.23 -13.85 -4.88
CA SER A 11 24.57 -12.62 -5.25
C SER A 11 24.47 -11.74 -3.99
N THR A 12 25.60 -11.17 -3.56
CA THR A 12 25.64 -10.15 -2.51
C THR A 12 25.11 -8.84 -3.09
N THR A 13 23.82 -8.83 -3.45
CA THR A 13 23.08 -7.59 -3.62
C THR A 13 22.91 -7.04 -2.21
N ALA A 14 23.76 -6.09 -1.82
CA ALA A 14 23.56 -5.30 -0.61
C ALA A 14 22.12 -4.78 -0.61
N ARG A 15 21.26 -5.42 0.19
CA ARG A 15 19.84 -5.09 0.27
C ARG A 15 19.80 -3.70 0.89
N ALA A 16 19.49 -2.68 0.09
CA ALA A 16 19.29 -1.32 0.58
C ALA A 16 18.43 -1.37 1.85
N PRO A 17 18.73 -0.58 2.89
CA PRO A 17 18.04 -0.68 4.17
C PRO A 17 16.53 -0.59 3.94
N GLU A 18 15.82 -1.67 4.26
CA GLU A 18 14.37 -1.71 4.09
C GLU A 18 13.76 -0.61 4.96
N PHE A 19 13.03 0.31 4.33
CA PHE A 19 12.36 1.38 5.04
C PHE A 19 11.33 0.79 6.03
N ARG A 20 11.51 1.07 7.32
CA ARG A 20 10.58 0.65 8.37
C ARG A 20 9.40 1.61 8.40
N TRP A 21 8.22 1.09 8.06
CA TRP A 21 6.98 1.86 8.10
C TRP A 21 6.54 2.10 9.55
N SER A 22 6.60 3.35 9.99
CA SER A 22 5.97 3.78 11.23
C SER A 22 4.44 3.82 11.10
N HIS A 23 3.75 3.87 12.23
CA HIS A 23 2.30 4.05 12.27
C HIS A 23 1.90 5.33 11.51
N GLN A 24 2.52 6.47 11.85
CA GLN A 24 2.28 7.75 11.18
C GLN A 24 2.55 7.69 9.67
N ALA A 25 3.68 7.12 9.23
CA ALA A 25 3.99 6.99 7.80
C ALA A 25 2.95 6.13 7.06
N THR A 26 2.42 5.11 7.74
CA THR A 26 1.34 4.26 7.19
C THR A 26 0.03 5.03 7.06
N LYS A 27 -0.35 5.84 8.05
CA LYS A 27 -1.55 6.70 7.97
C LYS A 27 -1.45 7.68 6.79
N ILE A 28 -0.33 8.39 6.69
CA ILE A 28 -0.06 9.34 5.61
C ILE A 28 -0.16 8.65 4.24
N LEU A 29 0.41 7.45 4.10
CA LEU A 29 0.30 6.67 2.87
C LEU A 29 -1.17 6.41 2.49
N ILE A 30 -2.02 6.05 3.44
CA ILE A 30 -3.44 5.75 3.20
C ILE A 30 -4.19 7.01 2.74
N GLU A 31 -3.96 8.13 3.42
CA GLU A 31 -4.59 9.41 3.11
C GLU A 31 -4.20 9.92 1.71
N VAL A 32 -2.89 9.95 1.43
CA VAL A 32 -2.34 10.41 0.16
C VAL A 32 -2.79 9.47 -0.98
N TYR A 33 -2.80 8.15 -0.74
CA TYR A 33 -3.37 7.19 -1.68
C TYR A 33 -4.84 7.49 -1.98
N GLY A 34 -5.66 7.72 -0.97
CA GLY A 34 -7.08 8.06 -1.15
C GLY A 34 -7.27 9.28 -2.04
N THR A 35 -6.44 10.30 -1.89
CA THR A 35 -6.48 11.53 -2.70
C THR A 35 -6.09 11.30 -4.15
N PHE A 36 -4.98 10.62 -4.41
CA PHE A 36 -4.55 10.36 -5.79
C PHE A 36 -5.37 9.27 -6.48
N LYS A 37 -5.91 8.30 -5.73
CA LYS A 37 -6.78 7.27 -6.28
C LYS A 37 -8.07 7.85 -6.83
N ARG A 38 -8.62 8.91 -6.22
CA ARG A 38 -9.78 9.65 -6.76
C ARG A 38 -9.47 10.38 -8.07
N LYS A 39 -8.23 10.82 -8.25
CA LYS A 39 -7.75 11.50 -9.45
C LYS A 39 -7.25 10.54 -10.53
N LEU A 40 -7.23 9.23 -10.26
CA LEU A 40 -6.74 8.23 -11.19
C LEU A 40 -7.66 8.16 -12.41
N GLY A 41 -7.13 8.42 -13.60
CA GLY A 41 -7.90 8.59 -14.83
C GLY A 41 -8.18 10.05 -15.20
N SER A 42 -7.91 11.00 -14.31
CA SER A 42 -7.86 12.43 -14.66
C SER A 42 -6.56 12.77 -15.40
N PHE A 43 -6.52 13.94 -16.04
CA PHE A 43 -5.33 14.43 -16.76
C PHE A 43 -4.05 14.43 -15.90
N ASP A 44 -4.20 14.69 -14.60
CA ASP A 44 -3.10 14.76 -13.61
C ASP A 44 -2.52 13.41 -13.19
N VAL A 45 -3.29 12.32 -13.27
CA VAL A 45 -2.89 10.97 -12.84
C VAL A 45 -3.40 9.96 -13.86
N LYS A 46 -2.70 9.91 -15.00
CA LYS A 46 -3.11 9.11 -16.16
C LYS A 46 -3.03 7.60 -15.89
N ASN A 47 -2.08 7.16 -15.09
CA ASN A 47 -1.84 5.74 -14.84
C ASN A 47 -1.40 5.47 -13.39
N SER A 48 -1.54 4.20 -12.97
CA SER A 48 -1.19 3.77 -11.61
C SER A 48 0.29 3.99 -11.30
N LYS A 49 1.19 3.89 -12.30
CA LYS A 49 2.63 4.12 -12.10
C LYS A 49 2.91 5.58 -11.70
N MET A 50 2.29 6.53 -12.38
CA MET A 50 2.35 7.97 -12.07
C MET A 50 1.73 8.27 -10.71
N MET A 51 0.65 7.58 -10.35
CA MET A 51 0.03 7.68 -9.03
C MET A 51 1.03 7.32 -7.92
N TRP A 52 1.68 6.16 -8.02
CA TRP A 52 2.67 5.72 -7.02
C TRP A 52 3.90 6.61 -6.97
N TRP A 53 4.32 7.14 -8.13
CA TRP A 53 5.39 8.12 -8.18
C TRP A 53 5.01 9.41 -7.42
N LYS A 54 3.83 9.97 -7.68
CA LYS A 54 3.34 11.15 -6.94
C LYS A 54 3.17 10.91 -5.45
N ILE A 55 2.70 9.72 -5.06
CA ILE A 55 2.60 9.32 -3.64
C ILE A 55 4.00 9.30 -3.00
N SER A 56 5.00 8.73 -3.67
CA SER A 56 6.38 8.70 -3.19
C SER A 56 6.98 10.10 -3.06
N GLN A 57 6.69 11.02 -3.99
CA GLN A 57 7.11 12.42 -3.88
C GLN A 57 6.44 13.13 -2.69
N ALA A 58 5.14 12.98 -2.52
CA ALA A 58 4.43 13.57 -1.37
C ALA A 58 4.94 13.04 -0.01
N LEU A 59 5.37 11.77 0.05
CA LEU A 59 6.02 11.21 1.23
C LEU A 59 7.43 11.78 1.43
N LEU A 60 8.17 12.00 0.35
CA LEU A 60 9.50 12.61 0.40
C LEU A 60 9.43 14.06 0.95
N ASP A 61 8.41 14.82 0.57
CA ASP A 61 8.16 16.18 1.09
C ASP A 61 7.92 16.19 2.61
N LEU A 62 7.38 15.09 3.13
CA LEU A 62 7.19 14.84 4.57
C LEU A 62 8.43 14.19 5.22
N ASN A 63 9.58 14.26 4.56
CA ASN A 63 10.86 13.69 4.97
C ASN A 63 10.86 12.15 5.08
N ILE A 64 9.90 11.48 4.44
CA ILE A 64 9.79 10.01 4.37
C ILE A 64 10.40 9.52 3.06
N LYS A 65 11.65 9.05 3.11
CA LYS A 65 12.39 8.57 1.95
C LYS A 65 11.96 7.15 1.55
N VAL A 66 10.94 7.05 0.69
CA VAL A 66 10.42 5.78 0.17
C VAL A 66 10.31 5.80 -1.34
N THR A 67 10.60 4.65 -1.97
CA THR A 67 10.40 4.48 -3.41
C THR A 67 8.92 4.23 -3.73
N PRO A 68 8.48 4.49 -4.98
CA PRO A 68 7.13 4.17 -5.43
C PRO A 68 6.78 2.68 -5.23
N ASN A 69 7.76 1.79 -5.43
CA ASN A 69 7.58 0.35 -5.25
C ASN A 69 7.37 -0.02 -3.78
N ASN A 70 8.10 0.61 -2.85
CA ASN A 70 7.90 0.42 -1.42
C ASN A 70 6.48 0.84 -0.99
N CYS A 71 5.98 1.97 -1.52
CA CYS A 71 4.62 2.45 -1.27
C CYS A 71 3.58 1.44 -1.76
N MET A 72 3.74 0.95 -3.00
CA MET A 72 2.85 -0.03 -3.60
C MET A 72 2.83 -1.37 -2.83
N ASN A 73 4.00 -1.87 -2.42
CA ASN A 73 4.12 -3.09 -1.62
C ASN A 73 3.45 -2.92 -0.25
N ARG A 74 3.69 -1.78 0.42
CA ARG A 74 3.04 -1.47 1.70
C ARG A 74 1.53 -1.43 1.54
N TRP A 75 1.03 -0.75 0.51
CA TRP A 75 -0.40 -0.70 0.21
C TRP A 75 -1.01 -2.09 0.00
N ARG A 76 -0.36 -2.96 -0.78
CA ARG A 76 -0.81 -4.35 -0.98
C ARG A 76 -0.90 -5.15 0.32
N VAL A 77 0.03 -4.95 1.24
CA VAL A 77 -0.03 -5.59 2.58
C VAL A 77 -1.25 -5.07 3.35
N LEU A 78 -1.44 -3.76 3.39
CA LEU A 78 -2.57 -3.17 4.10
C LEU A 78 -3.92 -3.60 3.50
N GLU A 79 -4.04 -3.65 2.17
CA GLU A 79 -5.25 -4.09 1.48
C GLU A 79 -5.58 -5.56 1.81
N ARG A 80 -4.57 -6.45 1.81
CA ARG A 80 -4.77 -7.86 2.20
C ARG A 80 -5.23 -7.99 3.65
N ASN A 81 -4.60 -7.24 4.56
CA ASN A 81 -4.97 -7.26 5.98
C ASN A 81 -6.39 -6.72 6.20
N TYR A 82 -6.77 -5.65 5.48
CA TYR A 82 -8.12 -5.11 5.52
C TYR A 82 -9.16 -6.10 4.98
N LYS A 83 -8.88 -6.78 3.85
CA LYS A 83 -9.77 -7.83 3.31
C LYS A 83 -9.96 -8.97 4.29
N LYS A 84 -8.87 -9.46 4.91
CA LYS A 84 -8.94 -10.48 5.97
C LYS A 84 -9.76 -10.00 7.17
N TYR A 85 -9.58 -8.74 7.57
CA TYR A 85 -10.37 -8.14 8.64
C TYR A 85 -11.86 -8.16 8.31
N VAL A 86 -12.26 -7.68 7.13
CA VAL A 86 -13.67 -7.66 6.69
C VAL A 86 -14.26 -9.07 6.58
N ASP A 87 -13.48 -10.02 6.08
CA ASP A 87 -13.90 -11.43 5.95
C ASP A 87 -14.13 -12.07 7.34
N ASN A 88 -13.20 -11.86 8.28
CA ASN A 88 -13.34 -12.30 9.67
C ASN A 88 -14.55 -11.66 10.37
N GLN A 89 -14.90 -10.41 10.05
CA GLN A 89 -16.08 -9.75 10.62
C GLN A 89 -17.39 -10.32 10.03
N ARG A 90 -17.37 -10.84 8.79
CA ARG A 90 -18.54 -11.47 8.14
C ARG A 90 -18.73 -12.92 8.59
N GLN A 91 -17.64 -13.66 8.81
CA GLN A 91 -17.65 -15.04 9.26
C GLN A 91 -17.69 -15.10 10.80
N THR A 92 -18.90 -14.95 11.35
CA THR A 92 -19.40 -15.63 12.57
C THR A 92 -18.53 -15.67 13.86
N GLY A 93 -19.07 -15.09 14.95
CA GLY A 93 -18.97 -15.62 16.33
C GLY A 93 -17.63 -15.58 17.07
N ARG A 94 -16.49 -15.39 16.41
CA ARG A 94 -15.19 -15.19 17.06
C ARG A 94 -14.92 -13.69 17.19
N GLY A 95 -14.48 -13.27 18.39
CA GLY A 95 -14.51 -11.89 18.89
C GLY A 95 -14.02 -10.81 17.91
N ARG A 96 -14.52 -9.58 18.13
CA ARG A 96 -14.16 -8.39 17.34
C ARG A 96 -12.65 -8.31 17.18
N THR A 97 -12.17 -8.55 15.96
CA THR A 97 -10.79 -8.21 15.61
C THR A 97 -10.66 -6.69 15.56
N PHE A 98 -9.50 -6.16 15.94
CA PHE A 98 -9.20 -4.74 15.83
C PHE A 98 -8.20 -4.57 14.68
N PHE A 99 -8.54 -3.73 13.71
CA PHE A 99 -7.60 -3.32 12.68
C PHE A 99 -7.28 -1.84 12.87
N GLU A 100 -6.00 -1.57 13.13
CA GLU A 100 -5.51 -0.27 13.58
C GLU A 100 -5.82 0.86 12.58
N TYR A 101 -5.82 0.55 11.28
CA TYR A 101 -6.12 1.50 10.20
C TYR A 101 -7.51 1.30 9.60
N LYS A 102 -8.45 0.73 10.38
CA LYS A 102 -9.81 0.43 9.91
C LYS A 102 -10.51 1.67 9.41
N HIS A 103 -10.48 2.75 10.19
CA HIS A 103 -11.20 3.97 9.88
C HIS A 103 -10.68 4.61 8.58
N GLU A 104 -9.35 4.75 8.46
CA GLU A 104 -8.70 5.34 7.29
C GLU A 104 -8.89 4.48 6.05
N MET A 105 -8.82 3.15 6.18
CA MET A 105 -9.12 2.24 5.07
C MET A 105 -10.58 2.30 4.66
N GLU A 106 -11.50 2.23 5.63
CA GLU A 106 -12.93 2.36 5.39
C GLU A 106 -13.24 3.68 4.69
N GLU A 107 -12.62 4.80 5.06
CA GLU A 107 -12.83 6.06 4.38
C GLU A 107 -12.43 5.99 2.89
N VAL A 108 -11.29 5.38 2.58
CA VAL A 108 -10.83 5.18 1.20
C VAL A 108 -11.75 4.22 0.43
N PHE A 109 -12.25 3.15 1.07
CA PHE A 109 -13.11 2.13 0.44
C PHE A 109 -14.61 2.49 0.40
N LEU A 110 -15.14 3.22 1.38
CA LEU A 110 -16.55 3.63 1.49
C LEU A 110 -16.86 4.85 0.63
N LYS A 111 -15.90 5.77 0.42
CA LYS A 111 -16.05 6.84 -0.56
C LYS A 111 -16.26 6.30 -1.99
N LYS A 112 -15.93 5.03 -2.26
CA LYS A 112 -16.29 4.33 -3.50
C LYS A 112 -17.80 4.08 -3.63
N LYS A 113 -18.53 3.97 -2.51
CA LYS A 113 -19.97 3.63 -2.50
C LYS A 113 -20.89 4.84 -2.77
N ILE A 114 -20.42 6.06 -2.52
CA ILE A 114 -21.21 7.30 -2.73
C ILE A 114 -21.18 7.78 -4.20
N SER A 115 -20.22 7.35 -5.01
CA SER A 115 -20.17 7.75 -6.44
C SER A 115 -20.90 6.80 -7.41
N ILE A 116 -21.58 5.76 -6.92
CA ILE A 116 -22.39 4.84 -7.77
C ILE A 116 -23.89 4.93 -7.42
N LEU A 117 -24.28 5.83 -6.52
CA LEU A 117 -25.67 6.05 -6.15
C LEU A 117 -26.05 7.52 -6.40
N ASN A 118 -25.87 7.98 -7.64
CA ASN A 118 -26.46 9.22 -8.19
C ASN A 118 -26.55 9.15 -9.73
N CYS A 119 -26.95 7.99 -10.23
CA CYS A 119 -27.47 7.84 -11.58
C CYS A 119 -28.74 6.98 -11.47
N CYS A 120 -29.79 7.61 -10.93
CA CYS A 120 -31.17 7.26 -11.19
C CYS A 120 -31.73 8.35 -12.10
#